data_AF-A0AAW0X803-F1
#
_entry.id   AF-A0AAW0X803-F1
#
_cell.length_a   1.000
_cell.length_b   1.000
_cell.length_c   1.000
_cell.angle_alpha   90.00
_cell.angle_beta   90.00
_cell.angle_gamma   90.00
#
_symmetry.space_group_name_H-M   'P 1'
#
loop_
_entity.id
_entity.type
_entity.pdbx_description
1 polymer ?
#
loop_
_entity_poly.entity_id
_entity_poly.type
_entity_poly.pdbx_seq_one_letter_code
_entity_poly.pdbx_strand_id
1 'polypeptide(L)'
;MICWGLYSVPSFGNEWFWNAWQSSHSSKYVKFMEENFKPNFTYQDFAAEFTAEFYDPAEWARLFNASGARYTVFVSKHHEGYTMWPSRYSWNWNSMDVGPKRDLFGDLTRTMRSTTPHIHVGVYHSLYEWYNPLYLEDKNNHYMTNDFVSRKTLPELYELVKDYQPEVIWSDGDWEAKDWYWNSTIFLAWLFNESPVKDTVVVNDRWGAGTACQHGSFYNCQDRYNPGVLQTHKWENAMTLDKQSWGYRREALATDYLSIHDLLTTLAQTISCGGNLLVNVGPTHDGRIPPIMEERLRQLGSWLDINGDAVYDSTPWVHQNDTVTPG
;
A
#
# COMPACT_ATOMS: atom_id res chain seq x y z
N MET A 1 4.32 -0.75 4.39
CA MET A 1 3.61 -0.16 3.24
C MET A 1 3.74 1.35 3.29
N ILE A 2 3.64 2.04 2.15
CA ILE A 2 3.73 3.49 2.05
C ILE A 2 2.50 3.98 1.30
N CYS A 3 1.49 4.46 2.02
CA CYS A 3 0.26 4.99 1.46
C CYS A 3 0.40 6.50 1.24
N TRP A 4 0.85 6.86 0.04
CA TRP A 4 1.14 8.22 -0.36
C TRP A 4 0.58 8.48 -1.76
N GLY A 5 -0.17 9.56 -1.93
CA GLY A 5 -0.84 9.91 -3.18
C GLY A 5 -1.54 11.27 -3.10
N LEU A 6 -2.45 11.55 -4.03
CA LEU A 6 -3.12 12.86 -4.09
C LEU A 6 -3.96 13.14 -2.85
N TYR A 7 -4.53 12.11 -2.22
CA TYR A 7 -5.26 12.23 -0.96
C TYR A 7 -4.41 12.80 0.19
N SER A 8 -3.08 12.74 0.10
CA SER A 8 -2.18 13.39 1.06
C SER A 8 -2.18 14.92 0.93
N VAL A 9 -2.74 15.52 -0.14
CA VAL A 9 -2.87 16.98 -0.30
C VAL A 9 -3.94 17.55 0.64
N PRO A 10 -5.23 17.15 0.56
CA PRO A 10 -6.22 17.61 1.54
C PRO A 10 -5.87 17.13 2.96
N SER A 11 -5.15 16.00 3.09
CA SER A 11 -4.67 15.46 4.37
C SER A 11 -5.79 15.35 5.41
N PHE A 12 -6.98 14.88 5.03
CA PHE A 12 -8.16 14.93 5.92
C PHE A 12 -8.95 13.63 5.87
N GLY A 13 -9.26 13.06 7.03
CA GLY A 13 -10.06 11.85 7.13
C GLY A 13 -9.29 10.58 6.78
N ASN A 14 -9.08 10.30 5.50
CA ASN A 14 -8.30 9.14 5.02
C ASN A 14 -8.06 9.19 3.50
N GLU A 15 -7.35 8.19 2.97
CA GLU A 15 -7.07 7.98 1.55
C GLU A 15 -8.32 7.74 0.67
N TRP A 16 -9.49 7.54 1.29
CA TRP A 16 -10.80 7.48 0.63
C TRP A 16 -11.46 8.86 0.43
N PHE A 17 -10.70 9.95 0.63
CA PHE A 17 -11.20 11.32 0.57
C PHE A 17 -12.12 11.60 -0.62
N TRP A 18 -11.67 11.25 -1.84
CA TRP A 18 -12.44 11.56 -3.05
C TRP A 18 -13.81 10.86 -3.05
N ASN A 19 -13.83 9.58 -2.69
CA ASN A 19 -15.07 8.80 -2.59
C ASN A 19 -15.99 9.33 -1.48
N ALA A 20 -15.44 9.60 -0.29
CA ALA A 20 -16.20 10.12 0.84
C ALA A 20 -16.84 11.49 0.52
N TRP A 21 -16.14 12.33 -0.24
CA TRP A 21 -16.61 13.63 -0.68
C TRP A 21 -17.66 13.53 -1.81
N GLN A 22 -17.37 12.78 -2.88
CA GLN A 22 -18.17 12.81 -4.11
C GLN A 22 -19.21 11.69 -4.23
N SER A 23 -18.94 10.50 -3.73
CA SER A 23 -19.88 9.37 -3.81
C SER A 23 -20.72 9.26 -2.55
N SER A 24 -20.08 9.18 -1.38
CA SER A 24 -20.80 9.01 -0.11
C SER A 24 -21.47 10.30 0.37
N HIS A 25 -21.06 11.47 -0.14
CA HIS A 25 -21.53 12.78 0.32
C HIS A 25 -21.44 12.94 1.84
N SER A 26 -20.34 12.46 2.43
CA SER A 26 -20.12 12.53 3.86
C SER A 26 -20.07 13.99 4.31
N SER A 27 -20.95 14.36 5.25
CA SER A 27 -21.12 15.75 5.70
C SER A 27 -19.81 16.36 6.21
N LYS A 28 -18.96 15.56 6.86
CA LYS A 28 -17.62 15.97 7.32
C LYS A 28 -16.73 16.43 6.16
N TYR A 29 -16.71 15.69 5.06
CA TYR A 29 -15.84 15.96 3.91
C TYR A 29 -16.40 17.07 3.02
N VAL A 30 -17.71 17.08 2.80
CA VAL A 30 -18.38 18.16 2.05
C VAL A 30 -18.16 19.51 2.75
N LYS A 31 -18.43 19.58 4.06
CA LYS A 31 -18.21 20.80 4.84
C LYS A 31 -16.75 21.24 4.82
N PHE A 32 -15.82 20.31 4.97
CA PHE A 32 -14.38 20.61 4.86
C PHE A 32 -14.05 21.25 3.50
N MET A 33 -14.60 20.72 2.41
CA MET A 33 -14.38 21.28 1.07
C MET A 33 -15.00 22.67 0.91
N GLU A 34 -16.23 22.86 1.38
CA GLU A 34 -16.92 24.16 1.33
C GLU A 34 -16.22 25.26 2.16
N GLU A 35 -15.63 24.90 3.30
CA GLU A 35 -14.98 25.85 4.20
C GLU A 35 -13.54 26.19 3.80
N ASN A 36 -12.84 25.29 3.10
CA ASN A 36 -11.40 25.43 2.85
C ASN A 36 -11.03 25.66 1.37
N PHE A 37 -11.94 25.38 0.44
CA PHE A 37 -11.65 25.46 -0.99
C PHE A 37 -12.65 26.34 -1.73
N LYS A 38 -12.20 26.91 -2.86
CA LYS A 38 -13.04 27.77 -3.70
C LYS A 38 -14.26 27.00 -4.23
N PRO A 39 -15.38 27.70 -4.53
CA PRO A 39 -16.47 27.09 -5.25
C PRO A 39 -16.01 26.43 -6.57
N ASN A 40 -16.61 25.30 -6.92
CA ASN A 40 -16.28 24.47 -8.09
C ASN A 40 -14.87 23.85 -8.09
N PHE A 41 -14.18 23.79 -6.94
CA PHE A 41 -12.97 22.99 -6.82
C PHE A 41 -13.29 21.52 -7.10
N THR A 42 -12.41 20.86 -7.85
CA THR A 42 -12.50 19.44 -8.21
C THR A 42 -11.35 18.66 -7.57
N TYR A 43 -11.49 17.34 -7.44
CA TYR A 43 -10.40 16.53 -6.87
C TYR A 43 -9.11 16.62 -7.71
N GLN A 44 -9.26 16.78 -9.02
CA GLN A 44 -8.18 16.95 -9.98
C GLN A 44 -7.33 18.19 -9.73
N ASP A 45 -7.91 19.24 -9.14
CA ASP A 45 -7.17 20.46 -8.81
C ASP A 45 -6.06 20.18 -7.76
N PHE A 46 -6.23 19.16 -6.89
CA PHE A 46 -5.19 18.75 -5.94
C PHE A 46 -3.92 18.21 -6.62
N ALA A 47 -4.00 17.76 -7.88
CA ALA A 47 -2.85 17.18 -8.56
C ALA A 47 -1.69 18.19 -8.72
N ALA A 48 -2.00 19.48 -8.87
CA ALA A 48 -0.99 20.54 -8.95
C ALA A 48 -0.38 20.89 -7.58
N GLU A 49 -1.10 20.60 -6.49
CA GLU A 49 -0.66 20.86 -5.11
C GLU A 49 0.12 19.67 -4.51
N PHE A 50 0.15 18.52 -5.19
CA PHE A 50 1.00 17.41 -4.83
C PHE A 50 2.44 17.66 -5.30
N THR A 51 3.25 18.32 -4.46
CA THR A 51 4.57 18.85 -4.85
C THR A 51 5.73 17.89 -4.63
N ALA A 52 5.65 17.00 -3.63
CA ALA A 52 6.76 16.15 -3.20
C ALA A 52 8.10 16.93 -3.00
N GLU A 53 8.03 18.20 -2.60
CA GLU A 53 9.19 19.11 -2.58
C GLU A 53 10.32 18.68 -1.62
N PHE A 54 9.97 17.98 -0.54
CA PHE A 54 10.90 17.43 0.46
C PHE A 54 11.06 15.92 0.35
N TYR A 55 10.59 15.31 -0.74
CA TYR A 55 10.78 13.88 -0.97
C TYR A 55 12.26 13.56 -1.30
N ASP A 56 12.95 13.00 -0.32
CA ASP A 56 14.27 12.39 -0.48
C ASP A 56 14.19 10.85 -0.37
N PRO A 57 14.30 10.10 -1.48
CA PRO A 57 14.27 8.64 -1.45
C PRO A 57 15.44 8.05 -0.64
N ALA A 58 16.57 8.77 -0.49
CA ALA A 58 17.69 8.31 0.32
C ALA A 58 17.38 8.45 1.81
N GLU A 59 16.66 9.48 2.22
CA GLU A 59 16.17 9.62 3.60
C GLU A 59 15.17 8.52 3.95
N TRP A 60 14.23 8.24 3.05
CA TRP A 60 13.28 7.15 3.23
C TRP A 60 13.99 5.78 3.31
N ALA A 61 14.93 5.50 2.41
CA ALA A 61 15.72 4.26 2.45
C ALA A 61 16.51 4.13 3.77
N ARG A 62 17.13 5.21 4.26
CA ARG A 62 17.81 5.23 5.57
C ARG A 62 16.83 4.93 6.71
N LEU A 63 15.63 5.49 6.68
CA LEU A 63 14.62 5.26 7.70
C LEU A 63 14.12 3.80 7.70
N PHE A 64 13.76 3.26 6.54
CA PHE A 64 13.28 1.88 6.43
C PHE A 64 14.36 0.86 6.82
N ASN A 65 15.62 1.13 6.48
CA ASN A 65 16.73 0.34 6.99
C ASN A 65 16.87 0.44 8.51
N ALA A 66 16.82 1.66 9.05
CA ALA A 66 16.88 1.90 10.49
C ALA A 66 15.69 1.32 11.26
N SER A 67 14.58 0.97 10.60
CA SER A 67 13.42 0.34 11.22
C SER A 67 13.52 -1.19 11.27
N GLY A 68 14.54 -1.79 10.68
CA GLY A 68 14.67 -3.24 10.55
C GLY A 68 13.74 -3.87 9.49
N ALA A 69 13.22 -3.08 8.55
CA ALA A 69 12.38 -3.62 7.49
C ALA A 69 13.19 -4.53 6.54
N ARG A 70 12.62 -5.66 6.12
CA ARG A 70 13.19 -6.56 5.10
C ARG A 70 12.54 -6.39 3.73
N TYR A 71 11.42 -5.69 3.67
CA TYR A 71 10.77 -5.31 2.43
C TYR A 71 9.94 -4.05 2.63
N THR A 72 9.68 -3.34 1.54
CA THR A 72 8.76 -2.21 1.50
C THR A 72 7.69 -2.45 0.44
N VAL A 73 6.50 -1.91 0.62
CA VAL A 73 5.44 -1.94 -0.40
C VAL A 73 5.01 -0.51 -0.65
N PHE A 74 5.27 0.02 -1.84
CA PHE A 74 4.93 1.40 -2.19
C PHE A 74 3.60 1.44 -2.96
N VAL A 75 2.65 2.28 -2.55
CA VAL A 75 1.40 2.48 -3.28
C VAL A 75 1.67 3.19 -4.59
N SER A 76 1.79 2.42 -5.67
CA SER A 76 2.05 2.96 -7.01
C SER A 76 0.82 3.65 -7.58
N LYS A 77 -0.37 3.09 -7.32
CA LYS A 77 -1.68 3.59 -7.72
C LYS A 77 -2.71 3.17 -6.67
N HIS A 78 -3.43 4.14 -6.13
CA HIS A 78 -4.61 3.89 -5.27
C HIS A 78 -5.91 3.98 -6.09
N HIS A 79 -7.08 3.84 -5.44
CA HIS A 79 -8.40 3.82 -6.11
C HIS A 79 -8.75 5.11 -6.87
N GLU A 80 -8.03 6.21 -6.63
CA GLU A 80 -8.15 7.47 -7.38
C GLU A 80 -7.50 7.42 -8.78
N GLY A 81 -6.75 6.35 -9.09
CA GLY A 81 -6.14 6.13 -10.40
C GLY A 81 -4.90 6.96 -10.70
N TYR A 82 -4.49 7.84 -9.79
CA TYR A 82 -3.26 8.63 -9.96
C TYR A 82 -2.03 7.74 -9.78
N THR A 83 -1.15 7.73 -10.79
CA THR A 83 0.04 6.87 -10.77
C THR A 83 1.29 7.63 -10.31
N MET A 84 2.03 7.00 -9.41
CA MET A 84 3.25 7.52 -8.78
C MET A 84 4.53 7.23 -9.60
N TRP A 85 4.34 6.91 -10.88
CA TRP A 85 5.36 6.69 -11.90
C TRP A 85 4.81 7.21 -13.25
N PRO A 86 5.64 7.42 -14.29
CA PRO A 86 5.21 7.96 -15.58
C PRO A 86 4.47 6.92 -16.44
N SER A 87 3.31 6.44 -15.98
CA SER A 87 2.53 5.42 -16.69
C SER A 87 2.05 5.92 -18.05
N ARG A 88 2.34 5.15 -19.10
CA ARG A 88 1.81 5.43 -20.46
C ARG A 88 0.28 5.30 -20.54
N TYR A 89 -0.30 4.59 -19.59
CA TYR A 89 -1.75 4.33 -19.51
C TYR A 89 -2.47 5.32 -18.59
N SER A 90 -1.72 6.21 -17.91
CA SER A 90 -2.23 7.29 -17.05
C SER A 90 -1.81 8.67 -17.54
N TRP A 91 -1.80 8.86 -18.86
CA TRP A 91 -1.41 10.15 -19.44
C TRP A 91 -2.20 11.31 -18.79
N ASN A 92 -1.49 12.36 -18.38
CA ASN A 92 -2.02 13.53 -17.67
C ASN A 92 -2.66 13.25 -16.29
N TRP A 93 -2.48 12.05 -15.75
CA TRP A 93 -2.95 11.65 -14.42
C TRP A 93 -1.89 10.81 -13.68
N ASN A 94 -0.67 11.36 -13.65
CA ASN A 94 0.49 10.75 -13.02
C ASN A 94 1.50 11.80 -12.52
N SER A 95 2.40 11.37 -11.63
CA SER A 95 3.44 12.18 -10.99
C SER A 95 4.45 12.85 -11.92
N MET A 96 4.65 12.35 -13.13
CA MET A 96 5.51 13.00 -14.12
C MET A 96 4.75 14.08 -14.90
N ASP A 97 3.49 13.84 -15.24
CA ASP A 97 2.70 14.74 -16.08
C ASP A 97 2.07 15.89 -15.30
N VAL A 98 1.74 15.72 -14.02
CA VAL A 98 1.16 16.78 -13.16
C VAL A 98 1.62 16.61 -11.71
N GLY A 99 1.84 17.72 -11.02
CA GLY A 99 2.40 17.74 -9.66
C GLY A 99 3.92 17.77 -9.66
N PRO A 100 4.62 16.74 -9.15
CA PRO A 100 6.04 16.82 -8.81
C PRO A 100 6.99 16.71 -10.02
N LYS A 101 6.49 16.37 -11.22
CA LYS A 101 7.28 16.16 -12.45
C LYS A 101 8.41 15.15 -12.26
N ARG A 102 8.10 14.05 -11.55
CA ARG A 102 9.10 13.11 -11.06
C ARG A 102 8.54 11.68 -11.04
N ASP A 103 9.39 10.72 -11.41
CA ASP A 103 9.14 9.29 -11.25
C ASP A 103 9.42 8.90 -9.79
N LEU A 104 8.40 9.06 -8.92
CA LEU A 104 8.56 8.90 -7.47
C LEU A 104 8.89 7.46 -7.07
N PHE A 105 8.17 6.50 -7.65
CA PHE A 105 8.38 5.08 -7.38
C PHE A 105 9.72 4.58 -7.92
N GLY A 106 10.11 4.99 -9.13
CA GLY A 106 11.41 4.62 -9.70
C GLY A 106 12.58 5.19 -8.93
N ASP A 107 12.48 6.43 -8.45
CA ASP A 107 13.51 7.04 -7.61
C ASP A 107 13.70 6.28 -6.29
N LEU A 108 12.62 5.87 -5.63
CA LEU A 108 12.71 5.04 -4.42
C LEU A 108 13.36 3.70 -4.75
N THR A 109 12.88 3.03 -5.79
CA THR A 109 13.32 1.69 -6.19
C THR A 109 14.81 1.67 -6.52
N ARG A 110 15.28 2.62 -7.34
CA ARG A 110 16.71 2.77 -7.67
C ARG A 110 17.55 3.04 -6.43
N THR A 111 17.08 3.94 -5.56
CA THR A 111 17.80 4.32 -4.35
C THR A 111 17.91 3.14 -3.38
N MET A 112 16.83 2.44 -3.09
CA MET A 112 16.82 1.28 -2.20
C MET A 112 17.70 0.14 -2.71
N ARG A 113 17.62 -0.18 -4.01
CA ARG A 113 18.50 -1.20 -4.60
C ARG A 113 19.99 -0.84 -4.49
N SER A 114 20.33 0.44 -4.57
CA SER A 114 21.72 0.89 -4.49
C SER A 114 22.25 1.03 -3.06
N THR A 115 21.40 1.40 -2.10
CA THR A 115 21.83 1.77 -0.73
C THR A 115 21.44 0.75 0.34
N THR A 116 20.38 -0.03 0.09
CA THR A 116 19.82 -1.02 1.01
C THR A 116 19.38 -2.29 0.26
N PRO A 117 20.29 -2.96 -0.48
CA PRO A 117 19.94 -4.07 -1.38
C PRO A 117 19.35 -5.29 -0.66
N HIS A 118 19.48 -5.38 0.67
CA HIS A 118 18.88 -6.42 1.51
C HIS A 118 17.41 -6.14 1.87
N ILE A 119 16.85 -5.00 1.45
CA ILE A 119 15.43 -4.66 1.61
C ILE A 119 14.74 -4.86 0.26
N HIS A 120 13.85 -5.85 0.20
CA HIS A 120 13.11 -6.17 -1.01
C HIS A 120 12.12 -5.06 -1.37
N VAL A 121 12.02 -4.73 -2.67
CA VAL A 121 11.13 -3.67 -3.15
C VAL A 121 9.85 -4.28 -3.67
N GLY A 122 8.75 -3.99 -3.01
CA GLY A 122 7.39 -4.35 -3.39
C GLY A 122 6.57 -3.16 -3.86
N VAL A 123 5.49 -3.46 -4.57
CA VAL A 123 4.56 -2.48 -5.10
C VAL A 123 3.13 -2.85 -4.73
N TYR A 124 2.36 -1.85 -4.30
CA TYR A 124 0.90 -1.94 -4.21
C TYR A 124 0.28 -1.36 -5.47
N HIS A 125 -0.75 -2.00 -5.99
CA HIS A 125 -1.50 -1.51 -7.14
C HIS A 125 -3.00 -1.79 -6.98
N SER A 126 -3.82 -0.74 -7.01
CA SER A 126 -5.26 -0.92 -7.05
C SER A 126 -5.73 -1.39 -8.43
N LEU A 127 -6.49 -2.48 -8.46
CA LEU A 127 -7.05 -3.05 -9.67
C LEU A 127 -8.13 -2.17 -10.31
N TYR A 128 -8.82 -1.33 -9.53
CA TYR A 128 -9.93 -0.50 -9.98
C TYR A 128 -9.68 1.00 -9.77
N GLU A 129 -10.50 1.82 -10.42
CA GLU A 129 -10.49 3.27 -10.29
C GLU A 129 -11.91 3.80 -10.12
N TRP A 130 -12.18 4.55 -9.03
CA TRP A 130 -13.55 4.96 -8.66
C TRP A 130 -14.32 5.62 -9.80
N TYR A 131 -13.66 6.47 -10.59
CA TYR A 131 -14.29 7.34 -11.57
C TYR A 131 -13.70 7.23 -12.97
N ASN A 132 -12.94 6.17 -13.25
CA ASN A 132 -12.45 5.93 -14.61
C ASN A 132 -13.64 5.57 -15.52
N PRO A 133 -13.86 6.27 -16.64
CA PRO A 133 -15.00 6.00 -17.51
C PRO A 133 -15.07 4.55 -18.02
N LEU A 134 -13.93 3.93 -18.34
CA LEU A 134 -13.91 2.53 -18.79
C LEU A 134 -14.34 1.58 -17.67
N TYR A 135 -13.91 1.85 -16.43
CA TYR A 135 -14.30 1.03 -15.27
C TYR A 135 -15.80 1.15 -15.00
N LEU A 136 -16.32 2.38 -15.04
CA LEU A 136 -17.74 2.64 -14.87
C LEU A 136 -18.59 2.00 -15.98
N GLU A 137 -18.11 1.99 -17.22
CA GLU A 137 -18.76 1.33 -18.35
C GLU A 137 -18.80 -0.20 -18.16
N ASP A 138 -17.66 -0.82 -17.83
CA ASP A 138 -17.61 -2.24 -17.52
C ASP A 138 -18.53 -2.60 -16.34
N LYS A 139 -18.52 -1.79 -15.26
CA LYS A 139 -19.38 -1.97 -14.09
C LYS A 139 -20.86 -1.85 -14.44
N ASN A 140 -21.25 -0.86 -15.24
CA ASN A 140 -22.64 -0.69 -15.73
C ASN A 140 -23.07 -1.86 -16.61
N ASN A 141 -22.12 -2.48 -17.32
CA ASN A 141 -22.32 -3.70 -18.09
C ASN A 141 -22.10 -4.98 -17.26
N HIS A 142 -22.19 -4.89 -15.93
CA HIS A 142 -22.07 -6.04 -15.01
C HIS A 142 -20.79 -6.87 -15.23
N TYR A 143 -19.70 -6.21 -15.60
CA TYR A 143 -18.39 -6.80 -15.89
C TYR A 143 -18.40 -7.82 -17.05
N MET A 144 -19.39 -7.75 -17.96
CA MET A 144 -19.46 -8.60 -19.15
C MET A 144 -18.45 -8.19 -20.24
N THR A 145 -17.92 -6.98 -20.13
CA THR A 145 -16.75 -6.47 -20.88
C THR A 145 -15.59 -6.24 -19.91
N ASN A 146 -14.37 -6.15 -20.43
CA ASN A 146 -13.15 -5.90 -19.65
C ASN A 146 -12.26 -4.84 -20.32
N ASP A 147 -12.87 -3.80 -20.88
CA ASP A 147 -12.15 -2.74 -21.59
C ASP A 147 -11.23 -1.96 -20.65
N PHE A 148 -11.67 -1.72 -19.41
CA PHE A 148 -10.80 -1.10 -18.40
C PHE A 148 -9.61 -1.99 -18.08
N VAL A 149 -9.82 -3.27 -17.81
CA VAL A 149 -8.75 -4.20 -17.46
C VAL A 149 -7.74 -4.33 -18.60
N SER A 150 -8.21 -4.52 -19.83
CA SER A 150 -7.36 -4.74 -21.00
C SER A 150 -6.58 -3.50 -21.46
N ARG A 151 -7.13 -2.29 -21.28
CA ARG A 151 -6.53 -1.04 -21.76
C ARG A 151 -5.84 -0.21 -20.68
N LYS A 152 -6.12 -0.49 -19.41
CA LYS A 152 -5.66 0.31 -18.26
C LYS A 152 -4.94 -0.54 -17.22
N THR A 153 -5.63 -1.36 -16.45
CA THR A 153 -5.06 -2.05 -15.28
C THR A 153 -3.98 -3.07 -15.65
N LEU A 154 -4.24 -3.99 -16.59
CA LEU A 154 -3.23 -4.99 -16.96
C LEU A 154 -1.98 -4.37 -17.58
N PRO A 155 -2.07 -3.47 -18.57
CA PRO A 155 -0.87 -2.87 -19.14
C PRO A 155 -0.01 -2.12 -18.11
N GLU A 156 -0.63 -1.47 -17.11
CA GLU A 156 0.09 -0.87 -15.98
C GLU A 156 0.82 -1.90 -15.12
N LEU A 157 0.19 -3.04 -14.80
CA LEU A 157 0.83 -4.12 -14.06
C LEU A 157 2.03 -4.70 -14.84
N TYR A 158 1.89 -4.93 -16.16
CA TYR A 158 3.01 -5.37 -16.99
C TYR A 158 4.14 -4.33 -17.03
N GLU A 159 3.81 -3.05 -17.10
CA GLU A 159 4.80 -1.95 -17.08
C GLU A 159 5.54 -1.91 -15.74
N LEU A 160 4.82 -1.97 -14.61
CA LEU A 160 5.40 -2.02 -13.27
C LEU A 160 6.40 -3.17 -13.12
N VAL A 161 6.01 -4.36 -13.59
CA VAL A 161 6.85 -5.56 -13.50
C VAL A 161 8.10 -5.44 -14.39
N LYS A 162 7.95 -4.98 -15.63
CA LYS A 162 9.06 -4.90 -16.58
C LYS A 162 10.07 -3.82 -16.23
N ASP A 163 9.57 -2.66 -15.82
CA ASP A 163 10.40 -1.47 -15.64
C ASP A 163 10.99 -1.39 -14.23
N TYR A 164 10.25 -1.83 -13.21
CA TYR A 164 10.67 -1.71 -11.82
C TYR A 164 11.00 -3.05 -11.17
N GLN A 165 10.60 -4.20 -11.74
CA GLN A 165 10.95 -5.53 -11.24
C GLN A 165 10.69 -5.73 -9.73
N PRO A 166 9.50 -5.43 -9.21
CA PRO A 166 9.19 -5.60 -7.79
C PRO A 166 9.20 -7.08 -7.39
N GLU A 167 9.59 -7.36 -6.15
CA GLU A 167 9.63 -8.70 -5.56
C GLU A 167 8.36 -9.02 -4.76
N VAL A 168 7.51 -8.02 -4.52
CA VAL A 168 6.16 -8.21 -3.97
C VAL A 168 5.18 -7.42 -4.83
N ILE A 169 4.11 -8.07 -5.29
CA ILE A 169 2.97 -7.37 -5.92
C ILE A 169 1.75 -7.54 -5.02
N TRP A 170 1.33 -6.41 -4.45
CA TRP A 170 0.21 -6.33 -3.53
C TRP A 170 -0.98 -5.70 -4.24
N SER A 171 -1.92 -6.51 -4.71
CA SER A 171 -3.13 -6.00 -5.38
C SER A 171 -4.21 -5.66 -4.37
N ASP A 172 -5.13 -4.79 -4.77
CA ASP A 172 -6.30 -4.42 -3.95
C ASP A 172 -7.42 -3.89 -4.83
N GLY A 173 -8.63 -3.72 -4.28
CA GLY A 173 -9.74 -3.20 -5.08
C GLY A 173 -10.41 -4.25 -5.96
N ASP A 174 -10.18 -5.52 -5.67
CA ASP A 174 -10.63 -6.66 -6.45
C ASP A 174 -12.07 -7.09 -6.13
N TRP A 175 -12.64 -6.58 -5.03
CA TRP A 175 -13.88 -7.08 -4.42
C TRP A 175 -15.15 -6.90 -5.24
N GLU A 176 -15.18 -5.99 -6.24
CA GLU A 176 -16.39 -5.75 -7.02
C GLU A 176 -16.60 -6.76 -8.16
N ALA A 177 -15.56 -7.51 -8.55
CA ALA A 177 -15.62 -8.43 -9.67
C ALA A 177 -14.77 -9.70 -9.43
N LYS A 178 -15.08 -10.78 -10.14
CA LYS A 178 -14.32 -12.04 -10.05
C LYS A 178 -12.97 -11.93 -10.75
N ASP A 179 -12.08 -12.87 -10.43
CA ASP A 179 -10.73 -13.01 -11.00
C ASP A 179 -10.70 -13.05 -12.54
N TRP A 180 -11.76 -13.57 -13.18
CA TRP A 180 -11.88 -13.59 -14.64
C TRP A 180 -12.08 -12.21 -15.27
N TYR A 181 -12.74 -11.26 -14.57
CA TYR A 181 -12.87 -9.88 -15.07
C TYR A 181 -11.52 -9.18 -15.04
N TRP A 182 -10.85 -9.26 -13.88
CA TRP A 182 -9.49 -8.73 -13.67
C TRP A 182 -8.43 -9.42 -14.52
N ASN A 183 -8.78 -10.56 -15.11
CA ASN A 183 -7.89 -11.42 -15.88
C ASN A 183 -6.62 -11.79 -15.08
N SER A 184 -6.80 -11.98 -13.78
CA SER A 184 -5.72 -12.17 -12.80
C SER A 184 -4.97 -13.47 -13.06
N THR A 185 -5.66 -14.54 -13.44
CA THR A 185 -5.03 -15.85 -13.67
C THR A 185 -4.05 -15.82 -14.84
N ILE A 186 -4.36 -15.08 -15.93
CA ILE A 186 -3.45 -14.91 -17.06
C ILE A 186 -2.23 -14.07 -16.66
N PHE A 187 -2.46 -12.95 -15.97
CA PHE A 187 -1.37 -12.11 -15.48
C PHE A 187 -0.43 -12.87 -14.53
N LEU A 188 -0.98 -13.58 -13.54
CA LEU A 188 -0.20 -14.35 -12.58
C LEU A 188 0.53 -15.53 -13.25
N ALA A 189 -0.08 -16.18 -14.24
CA ALA A 189 0.60 -17.21 -15.03
C ALA A 189 1.82 -16.64 -15.77
N TRP A 190 1.69 -15.47 -16.40
CA TRP A 190 2.84 -14.79 -17.00
C TRP A 190 3.87 -14.36 -15.93
N LEU A 191 3.40 -13.82 -14.81
CA LEU A 191 4.24 -13.33 -13.71
C LEU A 191 5.18 -14.44 -13.20
N PHE A 192 4.64 -15.63 -12.93
CA PHE A 192 5.39 -16.75 -12.36
C PHE A 192 6.14 -17.61 -13.40
N ASN A 193 5.83 -17.52 -14.69
CA ASN A 193 6.50 -18.34 -15.71
C ASN A 193 7.51 -17.56 -16.58
N GLU A 194 7.22 -16.30 -16.90
CA GLU A 194 7.89 -15.57 -17.99
C GLU A 194 8.44 -14.20 -17.58
N SER A 195 7.94 -13.61 -16.50
CA SER A 195 8.35 -12.27 -16.09
C SER A 195 9.84 -12.21 -15.64
N PRO A 196 10.46 -11.02 -15.64
CA PRO A 196 11.85 -10.85 -15.16
C PRO A 196 12.01 -11.12 -13.66
N VAL A 197 10.93 -11.25 -12.89
CA VAL A 197 10.93 -11.45 -11.44
C VAL A 197 10.34 -12.80 -11.03
N LYS A 198 10.10 -13.69 -11.99
CA LYS A 198 9.42 -14.98 -11.78
C LYS A 198 10.01 -15.86 -10.67
N ASP A 199 11.31 -15.74 -10.42
CA ASP A 199 12.05 -16.56 -9.46
C ASP A 199 12.01 -15.98 -8.03
N THR A 200 11.55 -14.73 -7.85
CA THR A 200 11.57 -14.03 -6.56
C THR A 200 10.23 -13.44 -6.15
N VAL A 201 9.35 -13.14 -7.10
CA VAL A 201 8.11 -12.41 -6.84
C VAL A 201 7.12 -13.22 -6.01
N VAL A 202 6.49 -12.55 -5.04
CA VAL A 202 5.34 -13.06 -4.29
C VAL A 202 4.15 -12.13 -4.44
N VAL A 203 2.94 -12.67 -4.34
CA VAL A 203 1.69 -11.90 -4.42
C VAL A 203 0.80 -12.14 -3.21
N ASN A 204 0.04 -11.13 -2.81
CA ASN A 204 -1.02 -11.28 -1.80
C ASN A 204 -2.24 -12.03 -2.38
N ASP A 205 -3.34 -12.06 -1.64
CA ASP A 205 -4.56 -12.83 -1.93
C ASP A 205 -5.76 -12.01 -2.39
N ARG A 206 -5.53 -10.82 -2.97
CA ARG A 206 -6.59 -9.88 -3.39
C ARG A 206 -6.66 -9.73 -4.91
N TRP A 207 -6.90 -10.84 -5.61
CA TRP A 207 -6.87 -10.91 -7.08
C TRP A 207 -8.26 -11.15 -7.72
N GLY A 208 -9.32 -11.07 -6.94
CA GLY A 208 -10.70 -11.18 -7.39
C GLY A 208 -11.64 -11.50 -6.23
N ALA A 209 -12.90 -11.11 -6.35
CA ALA A 209 -13.91 -11.36 -5.33
C ALA A 209 -14.01 -12.85 -4.98
N GLY A 210 -13.69 -13.18 -3.71
CA GLY A 210 -13.67 -14.54 -3.21
C GLY A 210 -12.32 -15.27 -3.33
N THR A 211 -11.24 -14.56 -3.66
CA THR A 211 -9.86 -15.11 -3.66
C THR A 211 -9.14 -14.94 -2.31
N ALA A 212 -9.59 -13.98 -1.49
CA ALA A 212 -9.04 -13.74 -0.15
C ALA A 212 -9.09 -14.99 0.74
N CYS A 213 -8.02 -15.23 1.48
CA CYS A 213 -7.73 -16.44 2.26
C CYS A 213 -7.73 -17.76 1.47
N GLN A 214 -7.70 -17.72 0.13
CA GLN A 214 -7.79 -18.92 -0.71
C GLN A 214 -6.65 -19.03 -1.73
N HIS A 215 -6.27 -17.92 -2.36
CA HIS A 215 -5.29 -17.91 -3.43
C HIS A 215 -4.32 -16.73 -3.29
N GLY A 216 -3.04 -17.03 -3.18
CA GLY A 216 -1.95 -16.04 -3.10
C GLY A 216 -0.66 -16.71 -2.64
N SER A 217 0.49 -16.07 -2.84
CA SER A 217 1.75 -16.55 -2.24
C SER A 217 1.73 -16.43 -0.71
N PHE A 218 0.97 -15.45 -0.21
CA PHE A 218 0.64 -15.29 1.20
C PHE A 218 -0.79 -14.74 1.35
N TYR A 219 -1.44 -15.04 2.47
CA TYR A 219 -2.77 -14.53 2.77
C TYR A 219 -2.70 -13.22 3.53
N ASN A 220 -3.47 -12.24 3.12
CA ASN A 220 -3.77 -11.07 3.94
C ASN A 220 -5.21 -11.14 4.46
N CYS A 221 -6.16 -11.78 3.78
CA CYS A 221 -7.56 -11.97 4.19
C CYS A 221 -8.39 -10.70 4.35
N GLN A 222 -7.94 -9.77 5.19
CA GLN A 222 -8.54 -8.46 5.49
C GLN A 222 -7.48 -7.53 6.09
N ASP A 223 -7.81 -6.24 6.18
CA ASP A 223 -6.98 -5.27 6.87
C ASP A 223 -6.76 -5.66 8.34
N ARG A 224 -5.53 -5.50 8.84
CA ARG A 224 -5.11 -5.90 10.20
C ARG A 224 -5.40 -7.37 10.53
N TYR A 225 -5.38 -8.26 9.54
CA TYR A 225 -5.59 -9.69 9.78
C TYR A 225 -4.56 -10.19 10.79
N ASN A 226 -5.05 -10.73 11.90
CA ASN A 226 -4.27 -11.38 12.94
C ASN A 226 -5.11 -12.55 13.48
N PRO A 227 -4.87 -13.79 13.02
CA PRO A 227 -5.73 -14.92 13.34
C PRO A 227 -5.62 -15.38 14.80
N GLY A 228 -4.60 -14.95 15.54
CA GLY A 228 -4.35 -15.37 16.94
C GLY A 228 -4.03 -16.87 17.11
N VAL A 229 -3.92 -17.60 15.99
CA VAL A 229 -3.58 -19.03 15.95
C VAL A 229 -2.64 -19.30 14.78
N LEU A 230 -1.75 -20.28 14.94
CA LEU A 230 -0.81 -20.69 13.89
C LEU A 230 -1.55 -21.09 12.61
N GLN A 231 -1.15 -20.50 11.49
CA GLN A 231 -1.68 -20.83 10.17
C GLN A 231 -0.76 -21.81 9.43
N THR A 232 -1.35 -22.66 8.59
CA THR A 232 -0.60 -23.60 7.75
C THR A 232 -0.05 -22.94 6.49
N HIS A 233 -0.73 -21.92 5.97
CA HIS A 233 -0.28 -21.11 4.84
C HIS A 233 0.38 -19.82 5.35
N LYS A 234 1.40 -19.33 4.64
CA LYS A 234 2.02 -18.05 4.98
C LYS A 234 1.00 -16.92 4.87
N TRP A 235 1.08 -15.95 5.78
CA TRP A 235 0.15 -14.82 5.82
C TRP A 235 0.86 -13.54 6.26
N GLU A 236 0.20 -12.40 6.06
CA GLU A 236 0.71 -11.06 6.33
C GLU A 236 -0.34 -10.21 7.06
N ASN A 237 0.05 -9.65 8.20
CA ASN A 237 -0.69 -8.60 8.90
C ASN A 237 -0.34 -7.24 8.29
N ALA A 238 -1.12 -6.79 7.31
CA ALA A 238 -1.03 -5.43 6.80
C ALA A 238 -1.80 -4.48 7.74
N MET A 239 -1.10 -3.52 8.35
CA MET A 239 -1.69 -2.61 9.34
C MET A 239 -1.09 -1.21 9.28
N THR A 240 -1.73 -0.25 9.96
CA THR A 240 -1.32 1.16 9.99
C THR A 240 -0.85 1.60 11.38
N LEU A 241 0.14 2.51 11.41
CA LEU A 241 0.52 3.21 12.64
C LEU A 241 -0.57 4.17 13.12
N ASP A 242 -1.21 4.90 12.22
CA ASP A 242 -2.43 5.66 12.52
C ASP A 242 -3.59 4.67 12.67
N LYS A 243 -4.27 4.69 13.81
CA LYS A 243 -5.38 3.79 14.11
C LYS A 243 -6.55 3.95 13.13
N GLN A 244 -6.68 5.09 12.46
CA GLN A 244 -7.85 5.47 11.68
C GLN A 244 -7.65 5.49 10.16
N SER A 245 -6.41 5.58 9.64
CA SER A 245 -6.17 5.73 8.20
C SER A 245 -4.84 5.13 7.73
N TRP A 246 -4.79 4.78 6.45
CA TRP A 246 -3.55 4.46 5.74
C TRP A 246 -2.83 5.72 5.27
N GLY A 247 -3.57 6.68 4.69
CA GLY A 247 -3.04 7.98 4.27
C GLY A 247 -2.75 8.94 5.43
N TYR A 248 -2.03 10.02 5.13
CA TYR A 248 -1.74 11.07 6.12
C TYR A 248 -2.98 11.91 6.44
N ARG A 249 -3.18 12.22 7.73
CA ARG A 249 -4.25 13.10 8.23
C ARG A 249 -3.65 14.20 9.08
N ARG A 250 -3.86 15.47 8.70
CA ARG A 250 -3.33 16.63 9.42
C ARG A 250 -4.05 16.89 10.74
N GLU A 251 -5.26 16.35 10.91
CA GLU A 251 -6.05 16.45 12.14
C GLU A 251 -5.78 15.30 13.12
N ALA A 252 -4.88 14.36 12.81
CA ALA A 252 -4.53 13.26 13.70
C ALA A 252 -3.85 13.77 14.98
N LEU A 253 -4.30 13.27 16.12
CA LEU A 253 -3.65 13.52 17.42
C LEU A 253 -2.60 12.44 17.70
N ALA A 254 -1.64 12.74 18.60
CA ALA A 254 -0.64 11.74 19.01
C ALA A 254 -1.26 10.43 19.53
N THR A 255 -2.44 10.52 20.17
CA THR A 255 -3.22 9.36 20.67
C THR A 255 -3.84 8.50 19.58
N ASP A 256 -3.98 9.04 18.36
CA ASP A 256 -4.46 8.30 17.20
C ASP A 256 -3.38 7.36 16.63
N TYR A 257 -2.12 7.51 17.03
CA TYR A 257 -1.05 6.63 16.61
C TYR A 257 -0.85 5.50 17.64
N LEU A 258 -0.47 4.33 17.14
CA LEU A 258 -0.04 3.22 17.99
C LEU A 258 1.22 3.62 18.78
N SER A 259 1.28 3.19 20.03
CA SER A 259 2.51 3.27 20.79
C SER A 259 3.52 2.24 20.29
N ILE A 260 4.80 2.40 20.64
CA ILE A 260 5.79 1.35 20.38
C ILE A 260 5.42 0.04 21.08
N HIS A 261 4.81 0.11 22.27
CA HIS A 261 4.34 -1.07 22.98
C HIS A 261 3.27 -1.83 22.18
N ASP A 262 2.27 -1.12 21.65
CA ASP A 262 1.23 -1.73 20.82
C ASP A 262 1.83 -2.37 19.55
N LEU A 263 2.79 -1.69 18.93
CA LEU A 263 3.47 -2.17 17.73
C LEU A 263 4.30 -3.44 17.99
N LEU A 264 5.07 -3.46 19.07
CA LEU A 264 5.86 -4.64 19.47
C LEU A 264 4.96 -5.81 19.87
N THR A 265 3.86 -5.53 20.58
CA THR A 265 2.86 -6.56 20.93
C THR A 265 2.28 -7.18 19.66
N THR A 266 1.88 -6.34 18.70
CA THR A 266 1.34 -6.81 17.41
C THR A 266 2.37 -7.59 16.61
N LEU A 267 3.64 -7.15 16.60
CA LEU A 267 4.73 -7.89 15.97
C LEU A 267 4.88 -9.28 16.59
N ALA A 268 4.99 -9.36 17.91
CA ALA A 268 5.17 -10.62 18.63
C ALA A 268 4.02 -11.61 18.36
N GLN A 269 2.77 -11.15 18.45
CA GLN A 269 1.58 -11.97 18.15
C GLN A 269 1.55 -12.44 16.68
N THR A 270 1.99 -11.58 15.76
CA THR A 270 2.01 -11.89 14.32
C THR A 270 3.05 -12.96 14.02
N ILE A 271 4.29 -12.78 14.47
CA ILE A 271 5.39 -13.71 14.19
C ILE A 271 5.20 -15.05 14.91
N SER A 272 4.63 -15.06 16.14
CA SER A 272 4.36 -16.31 16.87
C SER A 272 3.35 -17.19 16.14
N CYS A 273 2.45 -16.58 15.36
CA CYS A 273 1.45 -17.24 14.53
C CYS A 273 1.91 -17.46 13.07
N GLY A 274 3.18 -17.21 12.75
CA GLY A 274 3.77 -17.46 11.43
C GLY A 274 3.57 -16.36 10.39
N GLY A 275 3.00 -15.23 10.76
CA GLY A 275 2.76 -14.10 9.86
C GLY A 275 3.98 -13.20 9.68
N ASN A 276 3.97 -12.41 8.60
CA ASN A 276 4.80 -11.21 8.47
C ASN A 276 3.99 -9.97 8.88
N LEU A 277 4.65 -8.93 9.39
CA LEU A 277 4.00 -7.65 9.72
C LEU A 277 4.35 -6.59 8.67
N LEU A 278 3.36 -6.09 7.94
CA LEU A 278 3.52 -4.97 7.01
C LEU A 278 2.97 -3.69 7.65
N VAL A 279 3.87 -2.91 8.24
CA VAL A 279 3.53 -1.63 8.90
C VAL A 279 3.43 -0.51 7.87
N ASN A 280 2.31 0.20 7.84
CA ASN A 280 2.10 1.34 6.96
C ASN A 280 2.50 2.68 7.58
N VAL A 281 3.12 3.53 6.77
CA VAL A 281 3.28 4.97 7.00
C VAL A 281 2.55 5.78 5.93
N GLY A 282 2.00 6.92 6.34
CA GLY A 282 1.36 7.91 5.47
C GLY A 282 2.18 9.19 5.41
N PRO A 283 2.97 9.43 4.35
CA PRO A 283 3.70 10.67 4.14
C PRO A 283 2.78 11.86 3.79
N THR A 284 3.25 13.06 4.10
CA THR A 284 2.63 14.34 3.72
C THR A 284 2.74 14.59 2.21
N HIS A 285 1.90 15.45 1.61
CA HIS A 285 1.96 15.74 0.16
C HIS A 285 3.31 16.28 -0.33
N ASP A 286 4.06 16.95 0.56
CA ASP A 286 5.40 17.45 0.28
C ASP A 286 6.50 16.38 0.43
N GLY A 287 6.16 15.14 0.80
CA GLY A 287 7.09 14.00 0.78
C GLY A 287 7.79 13.66 2.09
N ARG A 288 7.38 14.27 3.21
CA ARG A 288 7.93 13.98 4.54
C ARG A 288 7.18 12.85 5.23
N ILE A 289 7.90 11.99 5.93
CA ILE A 289 7.30 11.05 6.86
C ILE A 289 7.07 11.80 8.18
N PRO A 290 5.83 11.82 8.73
CA PRO A 290 5.55 12.53 9.98
C PRO A 290 6.49 12.10 11.12
N PRO A 291 7.02 13.03 11.93
CA PRO A 291 8.00 12.69 12.97
C PRO A 291 7.54 11.61 13.95
N ILE A 292 6.25 11.53 14.28
CA ILE A 292 5.71 10.47 15.15
C ILE A 292 5.79 9.08 14.49
N MET A 293 5.60 8.99 13.17
CA MET A 293 5.75 7.73 12.44
C MET A 293 7.23 7.35 12.33
N GLU A 294 8.11 8.32 12.05
CA GLU A 294 9.56 8.13 12.05
C GLU A 294 10.04 7.61 13.41
N GLU A 295 9.61 8.24 14.50
CA GLU A 295 9.95 7.84 15.88
C GLU A 295 9.58 6.37 16.14
N ARG A 296 8.36 5.95 15.79
CA ARG A 296 7.90 4.56 15.97
C ARG A 296 8.72 3.56 15.14
N LEU A 297 9.04 3.91 13.90
CA LEU A 297 9.87 3.06 13.05
C LEU A 297 11.29 2.90 13.62
N ARG A 298 11.91 3.99 14.09
CA ARG A 298 13.25 3.93 14.71
C ARG A 298 13.24 3.18 16.04
N GLN A 299 12.19 3.34 16.84
CA GLN A 299 12.01 2.60 18.10
C GLN A 299 11.87 1.09 17.82
N LEU A 300 11.10 0.72 16.80
CA LEU A 300 10.98 -0.66 16.36
C LEU A 300 12.33 -1.24 15.92
N GLY A 301 13.07 -0.51 15.08
CA GLY A 301 14.39 -0.94 14.64
C GLY A 301 15.41 -1.04 15.77
N SER A 302 15.39 -0.12 16.74
CA SER A 302 16.26 -0.18 17.93
C SER A 302 15.98 -1.43 18.78
N TRP A 303 14.72 -1.85 18.86
CA TRP A 303 14.35 -3.10 19.53
C TRP A 303 14.81 -4.33 18.73
N LEU A 304 14.65 -4.31 17.41
CA LEU A 304 15.07 -5.38 16.50
C LEU A 304 16.60 -5.50 16.39
N ASP A 305 17.37 -4.44 16.60
CA ASP A 305 18.84 -4.50 16.64
C ASP A 305 19.34 -5.39 17.78
N ILE A 306 18.60 -5.42 18.90
CA ILE A 306 18.91 -6.24 20.08
C ILE A 306 18.25 -7.62 20.00
N ASN A 307 17.00 -7.68 19.54
CA ASN A 307 16.16 -8.88 19.62
C ASN A 307 15.94 -9.58 18.26
N GLY A 308 16.61 -9.11 17.22
CA GLY A 308 16.36 -9.53 15.83
C GLY A 308 16.59 -11.02 15.59
N ASP A 309 17.52 -11.65 16.31
CA ASP A 309 17.77 -13.10 16.21
C ASP A 309 16.58 -13.95 16.65
N ALA A 310 15.69 -13.40 17.49
CA ALA A 310 14.44 -14.07 17.88
C ALA A 310 13.29 -13.83 16.88
N VAL A 311 13.51 -12.99 15.86
CA VAL A 311 12.49 -12.58 14.88
C VAL A 311 12.86 -13.06 13.49
N TYR A 312 13.98 -12.61 12.95
CA TYR A 312 14.43 -12.95 11.60
C TYR A 312 14.84 -14.41 11.52
N ASP A 313 14.52 -15.04 10.38
CA ASP A 313 14.81 -16.46 10.10
C ASP A 313 14.25 -17.46 11.13
N SER A 314 13.37 -16.99 12.03
CA SER A 314 12.69 -17.82 13.01
C SER A 314 11.56 -18.63 12.37
N THR A 315 11.20 -19.72 13.03
CA THR A 315 10.01 -20.52 12.69
C THR A 315 9.07 -20.57 13.89
N PRO A 316 7.75 -20.47 13.69
CA PRO A 316 6.78 -20.59 14.78
C PRO A 316 6.95 -21.90 15.55
N TRP A 317 6.81 -21.83 16.87
CA TRP A 317 6.70 -23.02 17.70
C TRP A 317 5.30 -23.63 17.59
N VAL A 318 5.11 -24.85 18.12
CA VAL A 318 3.81 -25.55 18.10
C VAL A 318 2.79 -24.96 19.08
N HIS A 319 3.20 -24.07 19.98
CA HIS A 319 2.36 -23.36 20.92
C HIS A 319 2.63 -21.85 20.87
N GLN A 320 1.56 -21.06 20.73
CA GLN A 320 1.61 -19.60 20.55
C GLN A 320 1.50 -18.84 21.87
N ASN A 321 0.77 -19.40 22.85
CA ASN A 321 0.48 -18.77 24.12
C ASN A 321 1.09 -19.59 25.26
N ASP A 322 1.69 -18.90 26.24
CA ASP A 322 2.05 -19.50 27.52
C ASP A 322 0.89 -19.38 28.51
N THR A 323 0.72 -20.39 29.35
CA THR A 323 -0.21 -20.42 30.49
C THR A 323 0.09 -19.36 31.57
N VAL A 324 1.31 -18.83 31.63
CA VAL A 324 1.76 -17.94 32.72
C VAL A 324 1.58 -16.44 32.39
N THR A 325 1.54 -16.07 31.10
CA THR A 325 1.43 -14.67 30.67
C THR A 325 0.36 -14.54 29.60
N PRO A 326 -0.85 -14.03 29.92
CA PRO A 326 -1.83 -13.67 28.90
C PRO A 326 -1.22 -12.56 28.02
N GLY A 327 -1.12 -12.83 26.72
CA GLY A 327 -0.51 -11.92 25.73
C GLY A 327 -1.38 -10.77 25.27
#